data_AF-A0A660SYL7-F1
#
_entry.id   AF-A0A660SYL7-F1
#
_cell.length_a   1.000
_cell.length_b   1.000
_cell.length_c   1.000
_cell.angle_alpha   90.00
_cell.angle_beta   90.00
_cell.angle_gamma   90.00
#
_symmetry.space_group_name_H-M   'P 1'
#
loop_
_entity.id
_entity.type
_entity.pdbx_description
1 polymer ?
#
loop_
_entity_poly.entity_id
_entity_poly.type
_entity_poly.pdbx_seq_one_letter_code
_entity_poly.pdbx_strand_id
1 'polypeptide(L)'
;WYTAHRKGTFVKLIDTMLFIPMGVSTVMLGLGYLILTNSIPGGKALRLAALAASHTIIALPFAYRIISGRLKLISRRIPQAARVSGASPLKSFFTVELPLARGALVTAAVFSLAISAGELNATIILAPPDFTTITLAIYRLIGSYDLFGACALGTVLIVISIISFLTLDKYGEQTL
;
A
#
# COMPACT_ATOMS: atom_id res chain seq x y z
N TRP A 1 -1.33 15.34 7.45
CA TRP A 1 -1.21 16.64 8.14
C TRP A 1 -1.29 16.53 9.68
N TYR A 2 -2.41 16.10 10.26
CA TYR A 2 -2.62 16.12 11.73
C TYR A 2 -1.60 15.26 12.52
N THR A 3 -1.26 14.07 12.01
CA THR A 3 -0.34 13.11 12.68
C THR A 3 1.14 13.50 12.60
N ALA A 4 1.54 14.29 11.60
CA ALA A 4 2.94 14.69 11.41
C ALA A 4 3.36 15.83 12.35
N HIS A 5 2.42 16.71 12.73
CA HIS A 5 2.75 17.98 13.38
C HIS A 5 2.26 18.12 14.83
N ARG A 6 1.33 17.28 15.30
CA ARG A 6 0.90 17.25 16.70
C ARG A 6 1.43 16.00 17.41
N LYS A 7 2.06 16.17 18.58
CA LYS A 7 2.30 15.08 19.52
C LYS A 7 1.10 15.05 20.47
N GLY A 8 0.41 13.91 20.55
CA GLY A 8 -0.74 13.74 21.45
C GLY A 8 -1.28 12.31 21.42
N THR A 9 -2.10 11.96 22.41
CA THR A 9 -2.72 10.63 22.55
C THR A 9 -3.52 10.22 21.31
N PHE A 10 -4.13 11.19 20.61
CA PHE A 10 -4.87 10.95 19.38
C PHE A 10 -3.99 10.47 18.20
N VAL A 11 -2.74 10.94 18.10
CA VAL A 11 -1.81 10.48 17.06
C VAL A 11 -1.31 9.07 17.37
N LYS A 12 -1.09 8.76 18.65
CA LYS A 12 -0.81 7.39 19.08
C LYS A 12 -1.98 6.47 18.77
N LEU A 13 -3.23 6.92 18.97
CA LEU A 13 -4.41 6.13 18.65
C LEU A 13 -4.53 5.85 17.15
N ILE A 14 -4.28 6.85 16.29
CA ILE A 14 -4.25 6.64 14.83
C ILE A 14 -3.15 5.67 14.43
N ASP A 15 -1.93 5.85 14.96
CA ASP A 15 -0.81 4.93 14.70
C ASP A 15 -1.23 3.50 15.10
N THR A 16 -1.74 3.30 16.32
CA THR A 16 -2.23 1.99 16.77
C THR A 16 -3.31 1.44 15.83
N MET A 17 -4.33 2.23 15.48
CA MET A 17 -5.40 1.80 14.56
C MET A 17 -4.90 1.38 13.19
N LEU A 18 -3.87 2.04 12.66
CA LEU A 18 -3.27 1.70 11.37
C LEU A 18 -2.43 0.42 11.43
N PHE A 19 -1.86 0.09 12.60
CA PHE A 19 -1.08 -1.14 12.79
C PHE A 19 -1.93 -2.34 13.27
N ILE A 20 -3.13 -2.13 13.82
CA ILE A 20 -4.03 -3.22 14.23
C ILE A 20 -4.26 -4.27 13.11
N PRO A 21 -4.49 -3.88 11.83
CA PRO A 21 -4.70 -4.85 10.75
C PRO A 21 -3.52 -5.80 10.53
N MET A 22 -2.30 -5.43 10.92
CA MET A 22 -1.12 -6.30 10.81
C MET A 22 -1.23 -7.56 11.69
N GLY A 23 -2.05 -7.51 12.75
CA GLY A 23 -2.34 -8.68 13.59
C GLY A 23 -3.37 -9.63 12.97
N VAL A 24 -4.05 -9.21 11.89
CA VAL A 24 -5.06 -10.02 11.21
C VAL A 24 -4.39 -10.75 10.05
N SER A 25 -4.56 -12.08 10.01
CA SER A 25 -4.09 -12.87 8.87
C SER A 25 -4.78 -12.42 7.58
N THR A 26 -4.03 -12.37 6.48
CA THR A 26 -4.56 -12.01 5.16
C THR A 26 -5.62 -12.99 4.66
N VAL A 27 -5.53 -14.27 5.07
CA VAL A 27 -6.59 -15.28 4.87
C VAL A 27 -7.89 -14.84 5.53
N MET A 28 -7.82 -14.34 6.77
CA MET A 28 -9.00 -13.92 7.54
C MET A 28 -9.65 -12.67 6.92
N LEU A 29 -8.84 -11.72 6.43
CA LEU A 29 -9.34 -10.58 5.66
C LEU A 29 -10.06 -11.07 4.38
N GLY A 30 -9.42 -11.97 3.62
CA GLY A 30 -10.01 -12.57 2.42
C GLY A 30 -11.37 -13.23 2.69
N LEU A 31 -11.44 -14.07 3.72
CA LEU A 31 -12.67 -14.75 4.12
C LEU A 31 -13.75 -13.77 4.61
N GLY A 32 -13.38 -12.81 5.45
CA GLY A 32 -14.31 -11.80 5.98
C GLY A 32 -14.95 -10.98 4.85
N TYR A 33 -14.14 -10.54 3.88
CA TYR A 33 -14.64 -9.84 2.70
C TYR A 33 -15.49 -10.73 1.79
N LEU A 34 -15.16 -12.01 1.67
CA LEU A 34 -15.97 -12.94 0.89
C LEU A 34 -17.37 -13.12 1.50
N ILE A 35 -17.45 -13.24 2.83
CA ILE A 35 -18.72 -13.32 3.55
C ILE A 35 -19.53 -12.04 3.33
N LEU A 36 -18.92 -10.87 3.55
CA LEU A 36 -19.55 -9.57 3.35
C LEU A 36 -20.13 -9.40 1.93
N THR A 37 -19.34 -9.73 0.91
CA THR A 37 -19.77 -9.61 -0.50
C THR A 37 -20.85 -10.63 -0.88
N ASN A 38 -20.94 -11.78 -0.21
CA ASN A 38 -22.01 -12.76 -0.42
C ASN A 38 -23.30 -12.42 0.32
N SER A 39 -23.23 -11.72 1.45
CA SER A 39 -24.40 -11.31 2.24
C SER A 39 -25.21 -10.20 1.58
N ILE A 40 -24.59 -9.40 0.71
CA ILE A 40 -25.25 -8.27 0.03
C ILE A 40 -25.81 -8.76 -1.32
N PRO A 41 -27.10 -8.51 -1.63
CA PRO A 41 -27.66 -8.77 -2.96
C PRO A 41 -26.86 -8.02 -4.04
N GLY A 42 -26.28 -8.74 -5.01
CA GLY A 42 -25.40 -8.16 -6.04
C GLY A 42 -23.94 -7.95 -5.63
N GLY A 43 -23.56 -8.30 -4.39
CA GLY A 43 -22.22 -8.05 -3.86
C GLY A 43 -21.09 -8.82 -4.55
N LYS A 44 -21.38 -9.78 -5.44
CA LYS A 44 -20.37 -10.41 -6.31
C LYS A 44 -19.64 -9.38 -7.18
N ALA A 45 -20.32 -8.31 -7.61
CA ALA A 45 -19.70 -7.22 -8.37
C ALA A 45 -18.66 -6.44 -7.53
N LEU A 46 -18.76 -6.51 -6.20
CA LEU A 46 -17.85 -5.83 -5.27
C LEU A 46 -16.60 -6.66 -4.97
N ARG A 47 -16.45 -7.89 -5.49
CA ARG A 47 -15.29 -8.75 -5.19
C ARG A 47 -13.96 -8.15 -5.62
N LEU A 48 -13.91 -7.50 -6.78
CA LEU A 48 -12.69 -6.78 -7.20
C LEU A 48 -12.37 -5.61 -6.27
N ALA A 49 -13.39 -4.87 -5.83
CA ALA A 49 -13.20 -3.79 -4.87
C ALA A 49 -12.74 -4.32 -3.51
N ALA A 50 -13.30 -5.45 -3.06
CA ALA A 50 -12.91 -6.10 -1.81
C ALA A 50 -11.48 -6.67 -1.88
N LEU A 51 -11.08 -7.21 -3.03
CA LEU A 51 -9.70 -7.63 -3.30
C LEU A 51 -8.76 -6.41 -3.22
N ALA A 52 -9.06 -5.33 -3.93
CA ALA A 52 -8.27 -4.10 -3.87
C ALA A 52 -8.20 -3.52 -2.43
N ALA A 53 -9.30 -3.56 -1.69
CA ALA A 53 -9.35 -3.15 -0.29
C ALA A 53 -8.45 -4.01 0.61
N SER A 54 -8.43 -5.33 0.38
CA SER A 54 -7.57 -6.27 1.11
C SER A 54 -6.09 -5.94 0.90
N HIS A 55 -5.66 -5.79 -0.36
CA HIS A 55 -4.28 -5.38 -0.68
C HIS A 55 -3.94 -4.00 -0.09
N THR A 56 -4.90 -3.07 -0.11
CA THR A 56 -4.72 -1.74 0.47
C THR A 56 -4.50 -1.81 1.97
N ILE A 57 -5.32 -2.58 2.71
CA ILE A 57 -5.19 -2.71 4.17
C ILE A 57 -3.84 -3.29 4.57
N ILE A 58 -3.35 -4.27 3.83
CA ILE A 58 -2.07 -4.91 4.10
C ILE A 58 -0.90 -3.95 3.83
N ALA A 59 -0.98 -3.16 2.76
CA ALA A 59 0.08 -2.23 2.36
C ALA A 59 0.05 -0.89 3.11
N LEU A 60 -1.11 -0.48 3.63
CA LEU A 60 -1.34 0.82 4.27
C LEU A 60 -0.42 1.12 5.46
N PRO A 61 -0.20 0.23 6.45
CA PRO A 61 0.68 0.53 7.59
C PRO A 61 2.11 0.81 7.15
N PHE A 62 2.61 0.09 6.15
CA PHE A 62 3.94 0.30 5.59
C PHE A 62 4.04 1.64 4.85
N ALA A 63 3.09 1.93 3.96
CA ALA A 63 3.04 3.21 3.27
C ALA A 63 2.96 4.39 4.25
N TYR A 64 2.09 4.28 5.26
CA TYR A 64 1.97 5.28 6.32
C TYR A 64 3.28 5.46 7.09
N ARG A 65 3.96 4.37 7.45
CA ARG A 65 5.24 4.42 8.18
C ARG A 65 6.31 5.17 7.40
N ILE A 66 6.44 4.90 6.11
CA ILE A 66 7.41 5.53 5.22
C ILE A 66 7.11 7.03 5.07
N ILE A 67 5.87 7.36 4.72
CA ILE A 67 5.46 8.76 4.46
C ILE A 67 5.51 9.59 5.75
N SER A 68 4.98 9.06 6.86
CA SER A 68 5.02 9.76 8.15
C SER A 68 6.44 9.94 8.67
N GLY A 69 7.34 8.98 8.41
CA GLY A 69 8.77 9.10 8.71
C GLY A 69 9.39 10.29 8.00
N ARG A 70 9.17 10.44 6.68
CA ARG A 70 9.71 11.57 5.91
C ARG A 70 9.09 12.90 6.30
N LEU A 71 7.78 12.96 6.50
CA LEU A 71 7.10 14.20 6.91
C LEU A 71 7.62 14.73 8.26
N LYS A 72 8.01 13.83 9.18
CA LYS A 72 8.61 14.22 10.47
C LYS A 72 10.01 14.83 10.35
N LEU A 73 10.74 14.56 9.25
CA LEU A 73 12.04 15.14 8.97
C LEU A 73 11.95 16.54 8.34
N ILE A 74 10.81 16.89 7.75
CA ILE A 74 10.60 18.23 7.19
C ILE A 74 10.59 19.26 8.33
N SER A 75 11.47 20.26 8.24
CA SER A 75 11.55 21.32 9.23
C SER A 75 10.21 22.05 9.38
N ARG A 76 9.75 22.22 10.62
CA ARG A 76 8.49 22.91 10.96
C ARG A 76 8.42 24.35 10.42
N ARG A 77 9.56 24.97 10.13
CA ARG A 77 9.66 26.33 9.59
C ARG A 77 9.05 26.45 8.19
N ILE A 78 9.15 25.40 7.38
CA ILE A 78 8.66 25.40 5.99
C ILE A 78 7.13 25.56 5.93
N PRO A 79 6.30 24.72 6.58
CA PRO A 79 4.85 24.91 6.60
C PRO A 79 4.40 26.09 7.46
N GLN A 80 5.27 26.66 8.32
CA GLN A 80 4.98 27.92 9.03
C GLN A 80 5.12 29.12 8.09
N ALA A 81 6.18 29.17 7.27
CA ALA A 81 6.37 30.23 6.28
C ALA A 81 5.21 30.28 5.27
N ALA A 82 4.79 29.12 4.74
CA ALA A 82 3.63 29.03 3.85
C ALA A 82 2.34 29.60 4.48
N ARG A 83 2.15 29.38 5.79
CA ARG A 83 1.01 29.92 6.54
C ARG A 83 1.08 31.44 6.72
N VAL A 84 2.28 32.00 6.97
CA VAL A 84 2.48 33.45 7.02
C VAL A 84 2.17 34.09 5.65
N SER A 85 2.47 33.39 4.55
CA SER A 85 2.09 33.79 3.19
C SER A 85 0.60 33.58 2.84
N GLY A 86 -0.26 33.31 3.83
CA GLY A 86 -1.70 33.17 3.63
C GLY A 86 -2.18 31.80 3.16
N ALA A 87 -1.32 30.77 3.12
CA ALA A 87 -1.79 29.42 2.81
C ALA A 87 -2.55 28.81 4.00
N SER A 88 -3.74 28.28 3.73
CA SER A 88 -4.46 27.45 4.71
C SER A 88 -3.63 26.19 5.03
N PRO A 89 -3.81 25.56 6.21
CA PRO A 89 -3.02 24.40 6.58
C PRO A 89 -3.12 23.23 5.60
N LEU A 90 -4.31 23.01 5.03
CA LEU A 90 -4.55 21.98 4.02
C LEU A 90 -3.85 22.34 2.70
N LYS A 91 -3.91 23.61 2.28
CA LYS A 91 -3.17 24.10 1.11
C LYS A 91 -1.67 23.92 1.29
N SER A 92 -1.11 24.34 2.43
CA SER A 92 0.32 24.17 2.77
C SER A 92 0.76 22.71 2.74
N PHE A 93 -0.10 21.77 3.17
CA PHE A 93 0.22 20.34 3.10
C PHE A 93 0.35 19.88 1.65
N PHE A 94 -0.65 20.15 0.80
CA PHE A 94 -0.66 19.68 -0.58
C PHE A 94 0.33 20.40 -1.50
N THR A 95 0.62 21.69 -1.25
CA THR A 95 1.50 22.48 -2.13
C THR A 95 2.95 22.52 -1.67
N VAL A 96 3.25 22.18 -0.41
CA VAL A 96 4.61 22.29 0.14
C VAL A 96 5.08 20.98 0.75
N GLU A 97 4.38 20.45 1.76
CA GLU A 97 4.84 19.24 2.47
C GLU A 97 4.81 17.99 1.58
N LEU A 98 3.73 17.79 0.82
CA LEU A 98 3.52 16.61 -0.02
C LEU A 98 4.53 16.55 -1.18
N PRO A 99 4.80 17.64 -1.94
CA PRO A 99 5.87 17.65 -2.94
C PRO A 99 7.26 17.41 -2.35
N LEU A 100 7.55 17.94 -1.16
CA LEU A 100 8.81 17.67 -0.45
C LEU A 100 8.93 16.20 0.02
N ALA A 101 7.80 15.54 0.24
CA ALA A 101 7.72 14.13 0.56
C ALA A 101 7.60 13.21 -0.68
N ARG A 102 7.73 13.73 -1.91
CA ARG A 102 7.56 12.94 -3.15
C ARG A 102 8.43 11.68 -3.20
N GLY A 103 9.68 11.76 -2.72
CA GLY A 103 10.57 10.60 -2.67
C GLY A 103 10.01 9.50 -1.79
N ALA A 104 9.45 9.85 -0.63
CA ALA A 104 8.80 8.92 0.27
C ALA A 104 7.49 8.34 -0.29
N LEU A 105 6.76 9.09 -1.13
CA LEU A 105 5.61 8.53 -1.85
C LEU A 105 6.03 7.46 -2.85
N VAL A 106 7.11 7.69 -3.60
CA VAL A 106 7.67 6.68 -4.52
C VAL A 106 8.14 5.46 -3.74
N THR A 107 8.89 5.65 -2.64
CA THR A 107 9.29 4.55 -1.76
C THR A 107 8.09 3.77 -1.23
N ALA A 108 7.09 4.46 -0.71
CA ALA A 108 5.86 3.82 -0.22
C ALA A 108 5.18 3.02 -1.33
N ALA A 109 5.05 3.57 -2.54
CA ALA A 109 4.42 2.89 -3.67
C ALA A 109 5.15 1.61 -4.07
N VAL A 110 6.49 1.63 -4.15
CA VAL A 110 7.29 0.44 -4.49
C VAL A 110 7.16 -0.64 -3.44
N PHE A 111 7.24 -0.30 -2.14
CA PHE A 111 7.04 -1.27 -1.06
C PHE A 111 5.62 -1.82 -1.05
N SER A 112 4.60 -0.96 -1.23
CA SER A 112 3.21 -1.40 -1.34
C SER A 112 2.98 -2.33 -2.53
N LEU A 113 3.62 -2.06 -3.67
CA LEU A 113 3.59 -2.95 -4.84
C LEU A 113 4.23 -4.30 -4.51
N ALA A 114 5.40 -4.31 -3.87
CA ALA A 114 6.10 -5.55 -3.51
C ALA A 114 5.27 -6.41 -2.54
N ILE A 115 4.67 -5.78 -1.51
CA ILE A 115 3.78 -6.46 -0.56
C ILE A 115 2.55 -7.02 -1.28
N SER A 116 1.93 -6.21 -2.13
CA SER A 116 0.74 -6.59 -2.90
C SER A 116 1.03 -7.73 -3.89
N ALA A 117 2.17 -7.69 -4.58
CA ALA A 117 2.62 -8.71 -5.51
C ALA A 117 2.92 -10.04 -4.80
N GLY A 118 3.44 -9.99 -3.57
CA GLY A 118 3.66 -11.18 -2.75
C GLY A 118 2.39 -11.79 -2.15
N GLU A 119 1.24 -11.13 -2.27
CA GLU A 119 0.04 -11.54 -1.55
C GLU A 119 -0.85 -12.49 -2.37
N LEU A 120 -0.91 -13.75 -1.92
CA LEU A 120 -1.72 -14.82 -2.51
C LEU A 120 -2.97 -15.14 -1.69
N ASN A 121 -2.91 -15.03 -0.37
CA ASN A 121 -3.88 -15.62 0.54
C ASN A 121 -5.26 -14.97 0.46
N ALA A 122 -5.32 -13.63 0.46
CA ALA A 122 -6.59 -12.92 0.21
C ALA A 122 -7.02 -13.08 -1.25
N THR A 123 -6.05 -13.07 -2.17
CA THR A 123 -6.26 -13.14 -3.62
C THR A 123 -6.97 -14.42 -4.05
N ILE A 124 -6.53 -15.58 -3.58
CA ILE A 124 -7.13 -16.87 -3.97
C ILE A 124 -8.60 -16.99 -3.52
N ILE A 125 -8.96 -16.33 -2.41
CA ILE A 125 -10.31 -16.37 -1.84
C ILE A 125 -11.25 -15.39 -2.56
N LEU A 126 -10.75 -14.19 -2.89
CA LEU A 126 -11.58 -13.09 -3.39
C LEU A 126 -11.58 -12.93 -4.91
N ALA A 127 -10.54 -13.41 -5.60
CA ALA A 127 -10.39 -13.21 -7.04
C ALA A 127 -11.59 -13.79 -7.82
N PRO A 128 -12.30 -12.97 -8.61
CA PRO A 128 -13.28 -13.47 -9.56
C PRO A 128 -12.68 -14.42 -10.61
N PRO A 129 -13.46 -15.32 -11.21
CA PRO A 129 -12.96 -16.26 -12.23
C PRO A 129 -12.32 -15.59 -13.45
N ASP A 130 -12.82 -14.42 -13.83
CA ASP A 130 -12.39 -13.59 -14.95
C ASP A 130 -11.19 -12.68 -14.64
N PHE A 131 -10.72 -12.68 -13.39
CA PHE A 131 -9.58 -11.86 -12.97
C PHE A 131 -8.48 -12.74 -12.38
N THR A 132 -7.29 -12.68 -12.96
CA THR A 132 -6.14 -13.45 -12.51
C THR A 132 -4.93 -12.54 -12.33
N THR A 133 -4.38 -12.50 -11.12
CA THR A 133 -3.10 -11.83 -10.85
C THR A 133 -1.94 -12.75 -11.22
N ILE A 134 -0.74 -12.19 -11.41
CA ILE A 134 0.47 -12.98 -11.70
C ILE A 134 0.70 -14.04 -10.62
N THR A 135 0.57 -13.67 -9.34
CA THR A 135 0.74 -14.56 -8.19
C THR A 135 -0.29 -15.69 -8.17
N LEU A 136 -1.55 -15.39 -8.51
CA LEU A 136 -2.60 -16.40 -8.63
C LEU A 136 -2.36 -17.33 -9.83
N ALA A 137 -1.87 -16.81 -10.95
CA ALA A 137 -1.49 -17.62 -12.11
C ALA A 137 -0.35 -18.59 -11.77
N ILE A 138 0.71 -18.11 -11.10
CA ILE A 138 1.80 -18.96 -10.61
C ILE A 138 1.25 -20.09 -9.73
N TYR A 139 0.38 -19.76 -8.77
CA TYR A 139 -0.24 -20.76 -7.90
C TYR A 139 -1.04 -21.82 -8.68
N ARG A 140 -1.84 -21.40 -9.67
CA ARG A 140 -2.63 -22.31 -10.52
C ARG A 140 -1.73 -23.22 -11.36
N LEU A 141 -0.63 -22.70 -11.92
CA LEU A 141 0.33 -23.47 -12.71
C LEU A 141 1.06 -24.52 -11.88
N ILE A 142 1.45 -24.17 -10.65
CA ILE A 142 2.00 -25.14 -9.69
C ILE A 142 0.98 -26.25 -9.42
N GLY A 143 -0.28 -25.89 -9.20
CA GLY A 143 -1.36 -26.86 -8.98
C GLY A 143 -1.65 -27.78 -10.18
N SER A 144 -1.36 -27.33 -11.41
CA SER A 144 -1.45 -28.14 -12.63
C SER A 144 -0.15 -28.86 -13.00
N TYR A 145 0.86 -28.87 -12.11
CA TYR A 145 2.19 -29.44 -12.32
C TYR A 145 3.00 -28.80 -13.47
N ASP A 146 2.60 -27.63 -13.96
CA ASP A 146 3.38 -26.85 -14.95
C ASP A 146 4.40 -25.96 -14.23
N LEU A 147 5.47 -26.59 -13.76
CA LEU A 147 6.54 -25.91 -13.05
C LEU A 147 7.33 -24.95 -13.95
N PHE A 148 7.43 -25.26 -15.25
CA PHE A 148 8.13 -24.39 -16.21
C PHE A 148 7.38 -23.06 -16.39
N GLY A 149 6.07 -23.12 -16.61
CA GLY A 149 5.21 -21.93 -16.68
C GLY A 149 5.24 -21.14 -15.37
N ALA A 150 5.16 -21.82 -14.22
CA ALA A 150 5.23 -21.18 -12.92
C ALA A 150 6.56 -20.44 -12.69
N CYS A 151 7.70 -21.07 -13.00
CA CYS A 151 9.03 -20.44 -12.89
C CYS A 151 9.20 -19.27 -13.86
N ALA A 152 8.63 -19.35 -15.08
CA ALA A 152 8.67 -18.25 -16.04
C ALA A 152 7.94 -17.00 -15.51
N LEU A 153 6.69 -17.16 -15.05
CA LEU A 153 5.95 -16.06 -14.43
C LEU A 153 6.58 -15.56 -13.13
N GLY A 154 7.15 -16.46 -12.32
CA GLY A 154 7.90 -16.09 -11.12
C GLY A 154 9.11 -15.21 -11.45
N THR A 155 9.85 -15.55 -12.50
CA THR A 155 10.99 -14.74 -12.98
C THR A 155 10.53 -13.36 -13.45
N VAL A 156 9.42 -13.28 -14.20
CA VAL A 156 8.83 -12.00 -14.61
C VAL A 156 8.47 -11.14 -13.39
N LEU A 157 7.85 -11.73 -12.37
CA LEU A 157 7.49 -11.03 -11.14
C LEU A 157 8.72 -10.50 -10.38
N ILE A 158 9.80 -11.30 -10.33
CA ILE A 158 11.10 -10.90 -9.77
C ILE A 158 11.68 -9.71 -10.55
N VAL A 159 11.69 -9.76 -11.89
CA VAL A 159 12.19 -8.67 -12.74
C VAL A 159 11.40 -7.39 -12.52
N ILE A 160 10.06 -7.46 -12.47
CA ILE A 160 9.21 -6.29 -12.18
C ILE A 160 9.53 -5.71 -10.80
N SER A 161 9.74 -6.58 -9.81
CA SER A 161 10.10 -6.17 -8.45
C SER A 161 11.46 -5.47 -8.45
N ILE A 162 12.48 -6.05 -9.06
CA ILE A 162 13.83 -5.45 -9.19
C ILE A 162 13.76 -4.09 -9.87
N ILE A 163 13.08 -3.98 -11.03
CA ILE A 163 12.92 -2.71 -11.74
C ILE A 163 12.26 -1.66 -10.83
N SER A 164 11.22 -2.06 -10.09
CA SER A 164 10.53 -1.17 -9.16
C SER A 164 11.47 -0.68 -8.06
N PHE A 165 12.28 -1.55 -7.46
CA PHE A 165 13.27 -1.17 -6.45
C PHE A 165 14.40 -0.30 -7.02
N LEU A 166 14.89 -0.55 -8.23
CA LEU A 166 15.90 0.29 -8.88
C LEU A 166 15.40 1.71 -9.17
N THR A 167 14.08 1.92 -9.28
CA THR A 167 13.55 3.29 -9.36
C THR A 167 13.80 4.08 -8.07
N LEU A 168 13.92 3.41 -6.92
CA LEU A 168 14.16 4.08 -5.63
C LEU A 168 15.51 4.79 -5.60
N ASP A 169 16.56 4.21 -6.16
CA ASP A 169 17.90 4.80 -6.14
C ASP A 169 17.90 6.15 -6.88
N LYS A 170 17.20 6.22 -8.02
CA LYS A 170 17.10 7.45 -8.83
C LYS A 170 16.32 8.57 -8.14
N TYR A 171 15.32 8.25 -7.32
CA TYR A 171 14.52 9.23 -6.59
C TYR A 171 15.03 9.49 -5.16
N GLY A 172 15.84 8.59 -4.60
CA GLY A 172 16.44 8.69 -3.27
C GLY A 172 17.61 9.67 -3.21
N GLU A 173 18.46 9.70 -4.25
CA GLU A 173 19.64 10.58 -4.32
C GLU A 173 19.29 12.08 -4.34
N GLN A 174 18.08 12.48 -4.75
CA GLN A 174 17.70 13.91 -4.80
C GLN A 174 17.21 14.48 -3.46
N THR A 175 17.27 13.71 -2.36
CA THR A 175 16.61 14.07 -1.09
C THR A 175 17.43 13.90 0.19
N LEU A 176 18.73 13.60 0.06
CA LEU A 176 19.75 13.73 1.11
C LEU A 176 20.36 15.14 1.08
#